data_AF-A0A2N9PB11-F1
#
_entry.id   AF-A0A2N9PB11-F1
#
_cell.length_a   1.000
_cell.length_b   1.000
_cell.length_c   1.000
_cell.angle_alpha   90.00
_cell.angle_beta   90.00
_cell.angle_gamma   90.00
#
_symmetry.space_group_name_H-M   'P 1'
#
loop_
_entity.id
_entity.type
_entity.pdbx_description
1 polymer ?
#
loop_
_entity_poly.entity_id
_entity_poly.type
_entity_poly.pdbx_seq_one_letter_code
_entity_poly.pdbx_strand_id
1 'polypeptide(L)' 'MDLAARKYNFIQELSSIDENLLEKLELFLKTNQKDWFDELSIEEQKEIEIGLKQADNNELMTHTEVMNKFKKWH' A
#
# COMPACT_ATOMS: atom_id res chain seq x y z
N MET A 1 28.77 11.71 9.30
CA MET A 1 27.83 11.03 10.21
C MET A 1 27.22 9.87 9.46
N ASP A 2 27.16 8.70 10.09
CA ASP A 2 26.48 7.53 9.55
C ASP A 2 24.96 7.77 9.45
N LEU A 3 24.32 7.19 8.43
CA LEU A 3 22.87 7.32 8.18
C LEU A 3 22.07 6.78 9.36
N ALA A 4 22.51 5.68 9.98
CA ALA A 4 21.83 5.10 11.14
C ALA A 4 21.88 6.06 12.34
N ALA A 5 23.03 6.68 12.59
CA ALA A 5 23.19 7.68 13.65
C ALA A 5 22.28 8.91 13.41
N ARG A 6 22.18 9.38 12.15
CA ARG A 6 21.29 10.49 11.82
C ARG A 6 19.81 10.15 12.02
N LYS A 7 19.39 8.93 11.65
CA LYS A 7 18.01 8.46 11.89
C LYS A 7 17.69 8.36 13.38
N TYR A 8 18.63 7.84 14.17
CA TYR A 8 18.46 7.71 15.61
C TYR A 8 18.28 9.08 16.28
N ASN A 9 19.14 10.05 15.97
CA ASN A 9 19.04 11.40 16.51
C ASN A 9 17.71 12.07 16.13
N PHE A 10 17.25 11.89 14.89
CA PHE A 10 15.98 12.43 14.45
C PHE A 10 14.80 11.86 15.25
N ILE A 11 14.77 10.54 15.52
CA ILE A 11 13.72 9.93 16.36
C ILE A 11 13.72 10.52 17.77
N GLN A 12 14.88 10.80 18.35
CA GLN A 12 14.98 11.45 19.67
C GLN A 12 14.39 12.86 19.64
N GLU A 13 14.68 13.64 18.60
CA GLU A 13 14.14 14.99 18.44
C GLU A 13 12.61 14.99 18.31
N LEU A 14 12.03 14.00 17.63
CA LEU A 14 10.56 13.85 17.51
C LEU A 14 9.85 13.65 18.86
N SER A 15 10.55 13.18 19.89
CA SER A 15 9.94 13.03 21.22
C SER A 15 9.74 14.36 21.95
N SER A 16 10.33 15.45 21.44
CA SER A 16 10.33 16.78 22.07
C SER A 16 9.50 17.83 21.33
N ILE A 17 8.98 17.51 20.14
CA ILE A 17 8.20 18.45 19.33
C ILE A 17 6.74 18.53 19.79
N ASP A 18 6.10 19.67 19.51
CA ASP A 18 4.67 19.85 19.78
C ASP A 18 3.77 19.12 18.77
N GLU A 19 2.51 18.95 19.15
CA GLU A 19 1.50 18.20 18.39
C GLU A 19 1.24 18.79 16.99
N ASN A 20 1.23 20.12 16.86
CA ASN A 20 0.99 20.80 15.58
C ASN A 20 2.15 20.59 14.60
N LEU A 21 3.39 20.58 15.10
CA LEU A 21 4.56 20.28 14.27
C LEU A 21 4.58 18.79 13.89
N LEU A 22 4.20 17.89 14.79
CA LEU A 22 4.07 16.46 14.50
C LEU A 22 3.04 16.20 13.39
N GLU A 23 1.86 16.79 13.48
CA GLU A 23 0.78 16.63 12.50
C GLU A 23 1.22 17.07 11.09
N LYS A 24 1.91 18.21 10.99
CA LYS A 24 2.47 18.70 9.71
C LYS A 24 3.52 17.76 9.14
N LEU A 25 4.37 17.18 10.00
CA LEU A 25 5.39 16.22 9.59
C LEU A 25 4.74 14.92 9.07
N GLU A 26 3.71 14.41 9.77
CA GLU A 26 2.96 13.24 9.34
C GLU A 26 2.28 13.47 8.00
N LEU A 27 1.64 14.63 7.81
CA LEU A 27 1.02 15.00 6.55
C LEU A 27 2.08 15.04 5.44
N PHE A 28 3.21 15.69 5.69
CA PHE A 28 4.32 15.76 4.74
C PHE A 28 4.83 14.37 4.34
N LEU A 29 5.02 13.47 5.30
CA LEU A 29 5.45 12.10 5.03
C LEU A 29 4.41 11.32 4.23
N LYS A 30 3.12 11.44 4.57
CA LYS A 30 2.01 10.81 3.82
C LYS A 30 1.92 11.34 2.39
N THR A 31 2.07 12.65 2.18
CA THR A 31 2.01 13.25 0.84
C THR A 31 3.21 12.91 -0.04
N ASN A 32 4.36 12.57 0.57
CA ASN A 32 5.58 12.21 -0.15
C ASN A 32 5.79 10.69 -0.25
N GLN A 33 4.96 9.87 0.39
CA GLN A 33 4.84 8.47 0.03
C GLN A 33 4.09 8.41 -1.29
N LYS A 34 4.78 7.92 -2.32
CA LYS A 34 4.08 7.49 -3.54
C LYS A 34 3.12 6.38 -3.14
N ASP A 35 1.89 6.44 -3.62
CA ASP A 35 0.99 5.32 -3.50
C ASP A 35 1.64 4.13 -4.22
N TRP A 36 1.59 2.94 -3.62
CA TRP A 36 2.10 1.73 -4.28
C TRP A 36 1.40 1.51 -5.63
N PHE A 37 0.14 1.97 -5.75
CA PHE A 37 -0.61 1.92 -7.00
C PHE A 37 0.06 2.75 -8.11
N ASP A 38 0.66 3.90 -7.76
CA ASP A 38 1.37 4.76 -8.70
C ASP A 38 2.72 4.15 -9.17
N GLU A 39 3.19 3.11 -8.49
CA GLU A 39 4.41 2.37 -8.84
C GLU A 39 4.16 1.21 -9.81
N LEU A 40 2.89 0.82 -9.99
CA LEU A 40 2.50 -0.25 -10.92
C LEU A 40 2.59 0.19 -12.39
N SER A 41 2.75 -0.78 -13.28
CA SER A 41 2.56 -0.55 -14.71
C SER A 41 1.10 -0.21 -15.05
N ILE A 42 0.90 0.43 -16.20
CA ILE A 42 -0.44 0.77 -16.70
C ILE A 42 -1.33 -0.49 -16.84
N GLU A 43 -0.71 -1.62 -17.21
CA GLU A 43 -1.40 -2.90 -17.36
C GLU A 43 -1.89 -3.44 -16.00
N GLU A 44 -1.02 -3.42 -14.98
CA GLU A 44 -1.36 -3.85 -13.62
C GLU A 44 -2.46 -2.96 -13.00
N GLN A 45 -2.37 -1.64 -13.19
CA GLN A 45 -3.41 -0.71 -12.73
C GLN A 45 -4.76 -1.03 -13.38
N LYS A 46 -4.77 -1.28 -14.69
CA LYS A 46 -5.98 -1.62 -15.44
C LYS A 46 -6.60 -2.94 -14.98
N GLU A 47 -5.78 -3.97 -14.70
CA GLU A 47 -6.28 -5.25 -14.18
C GLU A 47 -6.92 -5.09 -12.80
N ILE A 48 -6.35 -4.23 -11.93
CA ILE A 48 -6.95 -3.91 -10.63
C ILE A 48 -8.31 -3.22 -10.82
N GLU A 49 -8.42 -2.23 -11.71
CA GLU A 49 -9.69 -1.55 -12.00
C GLU A 49 -10.75 -2.52 -12.53
N ILE A 50 -10.36 -3.46 -13.40
CA ILE A 50 -11.25 -4.51 -13.90
C ILE A 50 -11.71 -5.39 -12.73
N GLY A 51 -10.79 -5.83 -11.86
CA GLY A 51 -11.11 -6.67 -10.71
C GLY A 51 -12.07 -5.99 -9.73
N LEU A 52 -11.90 -4.69 -9.48
CA LEU A 52 -12.83 -3.90 -8.66
C LEU A 52 -14.22 -3.85 -9.29
N LYS A 53 -14.32 -3.57 -10.58
CA LYS A 53 -15.60 -3.54 -11.29
C LYS A 53 -16.31 -4.90 -11.29
N GLN A 54 -15.55 -5.99 -11.45
CA GLN A 54 -16.07 -7.35 -11.34
C GLN A 54 -16.58 -7.64 -9.93
N ALA A 55 -15.86 -7.20 -8.90
CA ALA A 55 -16.28 -7.34 -7.51
C ALA A 55 -17.60 -6.59 -7.23
N ASP A 56 -17.72 -5.35 -7.71
CA ASP A 56 -18.94 -4.53 -7.60
C ASP A 56 -20.13 -5.16 -8.33
N ASN A 57 -19.88 -5.83 -9.46
CA ASN A 57 -20.88 -6.60 -10.20
C ASN A 57 -21.17 -8.00 -9.59
N ASN A 58 -20.59 -8.30 -8.43
CA ASN A 58 -20.72 -9.58 -7.73
C ASN A 58 -20.21 -10.79 -8.57
N GLU A 59 -19.24 -10.56 -9.45
CA GLU A 59 -18.56 -11.54 -10.31
C GLU A 59 -17.36 -12.19 -9.59
N LEU A 60 -17.48 -12.41 -8.28
CA LEU A 60 -16.44 -13.04 -7.47
C LEU A 60 -16.63 -14.55 -7.44
N MET A 61 -15.51 -15.27 -7.42
CA MET A 61 -15.48 -16.72 -7.21
C MET A 61 -14.67 -17.03 -5.97
N THR A 62 -15.14 -17.98 -5.16
CA THR A 62 -14.36 -18.47 -4.02
C THR A 62 -13.17 -19.28 -4.51
N HIS A 63 -12.10 -19.30 -3.71
CA HIS A 63 -10.93 -20.14 -3.98
C HIS A 63 -11.32 -21.61 -4.19
N THR A 64 -12.25 -22.14 -3.38
CA THR A 64 -12.75 -23.52 -3.50
C THR A 64 -13.41 -23.77 -4.87
N GLU A 65 -14.24 -22.86 -5.35
CA GLU A 65 -14.88 -22.98 -6.67
C GLU A 65 -13.88 -22.96 -7.82
N VAL A 66 -12.86 -22.09 -7.74
CA VAL A 66 -11.78 -22.04 -8.72
C VAL A 66 -11.00 -23.35 -8.72
N MET A 67 -10.54 -23.81 -7.56
CA MET A 67 -9.74 -25.04 -7.44
C MET A 67 -10.52 -26.29 -7.85
N ASN A 68 -11.84 -26.31 -7.64
CA ASN A 68 -12.69 -27.39 -8.13
C ASN A 68 -12.61 -27.58 -9.65
N LYS A 69 -12.40 -26.52 -10.44
CA LYS A 69 -12.24 -26.61 -11.90
C LYS A 69 -10.96 -27.34 -12.29
N PHE A 70 -9.91 -27.22 -11.48
CA PHE A 70 -8.60 -27.82 -11.75
C PHE A 70 -8.44 -29.25 -11.24
N LYS A 71 -9.38 -29.77 -10.43
CA LYS A 71 -9.36 -31.14 -9.90
C LYS A 71 -9.23 -32.24 -10.96
N LYS A 72 -9.60 -31.97 -12.22
CA LYS A 72 -9.53 -32.93 -13.33
C LYS A 72 -8.12 -33.11 -13.92
N TRP A 73 -7.18 -32.23 -13.57
CA TRP A 73 -5.79 -32.28 -14.03
C TRP A 73 -4.80 -32.61 -12.90
N HIS A 74 -5.32 -33.04 -11.75
CA HIS A 74 -4.57 -33.70 -10.68
C HIS A 74 -4.76 -35.21 -10.79
#